data_AF-A0A0C9WLB0-F1
#
_entry.id   AF-A0A0C9WLB0-F1
#
_cell.length_a   1.000
_cell.length_b   1.000
_cell.length_c   1.000
_cell.angle_alpha   90.00
_cell.angle_beta   90.00
_cell.angle_gamma   90.00
#
_symmetry.space_group_name_H-M   'P 1'
#
loop_
_entity.id
_entity.type
_entity.pdbx_description
1 polymer ?
#
loop_
_entity_poly.entity_id
_entity_poly.type
_entity_poly.pdbx_seq_one_letter_code
_entity_poly.pdbx_strand_id
1 'polypeptide(L)'
;MGVKTAFIPSFHRQSDIDQFYSFIGGIEKHYDSKGMPPHVADPGRSVLAVMTQTQYDELSDRDIQDLLRCKNIVITERRVRQLAFDEKGLEVLNTTMEAVTTIQDQSIDESENYNLRCVQGTLQQVLECTKIHPPSKAKILNALSFPMGESDLQPDKCFTEIHAWAATKELPYCKTIHSLPGDDLRWGLAATAGALHWTHIDAEGFGTFIDVLVGCKLWLLARPKATTEKGDFDFKEFADINLFLDDYKFEDPNSEKWDLEAVVLSPGSRLIMRPNTPHIVFTLEHAICTGGHFYATSTLQDTLYALEHNFFLGHLITNTDHIPSRLLLRRLAHFFHKWLTGSHAYVSRYNSHVPDLAHFKGVLDLFALSTMIELMNVLHPGTYRGNGLSCLERDECAVARGKCRDMLQWFFTRYDLFEAGDNSLVDGPTIYWEYLARHVKALLLYAEGAQNQQNIDRDQKDIEDGENTTTLNLQQVPGFQGQVDRCFEGVKPFQKAFDSLKQADTIGSLAWPRNRYYVVCPMNKPTAAYRTCGKLLPLTRCVPSLTSFPGR
;
A
#
# COMPACT_ATOMS: atom_id res chain seq x y z
N MET A 1 -27.51 -4.90 9.28
CA MET A 1 -26.34 -4.05 9.57
C MET A 1 -26.73 -2.98 10.59
N GLY A 2 -25.80 -2.53 11.43
CA GLY A 2 -26.08 -1.50 12.45
C GLY A 2 -26.19 -2.01 13.90
N VAL A 3 -25.58 -3.16 14.23
CA VAL A 3 -25.51 -3.62 15.62
C VAL A 3 -24.60 -2.69 16.40
N LYS A 4 -25.11 -2.11 17.49
CA LYS A 4 -24.29 -1.33 18.41
C LYS A 4 -23.42 -2.28 19.22
N THR A 5 -22.11 -2.12 19.13
CA THR A 5 -21.15 -2.86 19.94
C THR A 5 -20.73 -1.99 21.11
N ALA A 6 -21.12 -2.37 22.31
CA ALA A 6 -20.61 -1.75 23.53
C ALA A 6 -19.28 -2.41 23.91
N PHE A 7 -18.29 -1.60 24.27
CA PHE A 7 -17.03 -2.09 24.82
C PHE A 7 -16.51 -1.10 25.86
N ILE A 8 -15.62 -1.57 26.72
CA ILE A 8 -14.91 -0.75 27.70
C ILE A 8 -13.43 -0.88 27.36
N PRO A 9 -12.78 0.17 26.83
CA PRO A 9 -11.37 0.08 26.51
C PRO A 9 -10.53 -0.09 27.78
N SER A 10 -9.41 -0.80 27.65
CA SER A 10 -8.43 -0.99 28.71
C SER A 10 -7.05 -0.69 28.13
N PHE A 11 -6.28 0.12 28.84
CA PHE A 11 -4.93 0.53 28.44
C PHE A 11 -4.01 0.57 29.66
N HIS A 12 -2.69 0.54 29.43
CA HIS A 12 -1.70 0.70 30.50
C HIS A 12 -1.50 2.16 30.92
N ARG A 13 -1.86 3.11 30.05
CA ARG A 13 -1.61 4.54 30.24
C ARG A 13 -2.87 5.38 30.03
N GLN A 14 -2.90 6.53 30.71
CA GLN A 14 -3.95 7.52 30.52
C GLN A 14 -3.85 8.23 29.18
N SER A 15 -2.63 8.46 28.66
CA SER A 15 -2.42 9.04 27.33
C SER A 15 -3.10 8.22 26.24
N ASP A 16 -2.93 6.89 26.27
CA ASP A 16 -3.55 5.97 25.31
C ASP A 16 -5.09 6.04 25.38
N ILE A 17 -5.66 6.19 26.59
CA ILE A 17 -7.10 6.40 26.79
C ILE A 17 -7.55 7.70 26.12
N ASP A 18 -6.86 8.80 26.41
CA ASP A 18 -7.24 10.13 25.95
C ASP A 18 -7.16 10.23 24.42
N GLN A 19 -6.08 9.69 23.83
CA GLN A 19 -5.90 9.59 22.39
C GLN A 19 -6.95 8.69 21.75
N PHE A 20 -7.21 7.51 22.31
CA PHE A 20 -8.26 6.61 21.82
C PHE A 20 -9.61 7.31 21.76
N TYR A 21 -10.02 8.02 22.81
CA TYR A 21 -11.28 8.76 22.81
C TYR A 21 -11.27 9.96 21.87
N SER A 22 -10.12 10.56 21.57
CA SER A 22 -9.97 11.56 20.50
C SER A 22 -10.31 10.95 19.14
N PHE A 23 -9.82 9.74 18.84
CA PHE A 23 -10.20 9.00 17.62
C PHE A 23 -11.69 8.66 17.59
N ILE A 24 -12.25 8.16 18.69
CA ILE A 24 -13.70 7.88 18.78
C ILE A 24 -14.52 9.14 18.50
N GLY A 25 -14.17 10.27 19.11
CA GLY A 25 -14.81 11.56 18.84
C GLY A 25 -14.67 12.00 17.37
N GLY A 26 -13.53 11.71 16.74
CA GLY A 26 -13.30 11.94 15.30
C GLY A 26 -14.25 11.14 14.40
N ILE A 27 -14.51 9.88 14.76
CA ILE A 27 -15.43 8.99 14.02
C ILE A 27 -16.89 9.43 14.22
N GLU A 28 -17.29 9.65 15.47
CA GLU A 28 -18.68 9.94 15.84
C GLU A 28 -19.17 11.28 15.28
N LYS A 29 -18.27 12.24 15.00
CA LYS A 29 -18.58 13.48 14.26
C LYS A 29 -19.24 13.23 12.90
N HIS A 30 -19.01 12.07 12.31
CA HIS A 30 -19.57 11.70 11.01
C HIS A 30 -20.78 10.78 11.09
N TYR A 31 -21.27 10.49 12.30
CA TYR A 31 -22.51 9.75 12.45
C TYR A 31 -23.71 10.64 12.15
N ASP A 32 -24.78 10.04 11.66
CA ASP A 32 -26.01 10.77 11.43
C ASP A 32 -26.71 11.15 12.75
N SER A 33 -27.83 11.89 12.66
CA SER A 33 -28.64 12.27 13.82
C SER A 33 -29.17 11.10 14.68
N LYS A 34 -29.12 9.87 14.16
CA LYS A 34 -29.53 8.64 14.87
C LYS A 34 -28.35 7.88 15.47
N GLY A 35 -27.12 8.42 15.30
CA GLY A 35 -25.88 7.79 15.74
C GLY A 35 -25.47 6.61 14.85
N MET A 36 -25.83 6.64 13.57
CA MET A 36 -25.47 5.59 12.61
C MET A 36 -24.24 5.99 11.80
N PRO A 37 -23.28 5.08 11.57
CA PRO A 37 -22.08 5.36 10.78
C PRO A 37 -22.40 5.51 9.27
N PRO A 38 -21.51 6.16 8.49
CA PRO A 38 -21.75 6.42 7.07
C PRO A 38 -22.08 5.17 6.26
N HIS A 39 -21.36 4.05 6.42
CA HIS A 39 -21.65 2.80 5.71
C HIS A 39 -23.04 2.19 5.98
N VAL A 40 -23.77 2.68 6.98
CA VAL A 40 -25.17 2.29 7.23
C VAL A 40 -26.15 3.40 6.83
N ALA A 41 -25.86 4.64 7.21
CA ALA A 41 -26.77 5.77 7.01
C ALA A 41 -26.74 6.34 5.57
N ASP A 42 -25.56 6.41 4.97
CA ASP A 42 -25.32 6.90 3.62
C ASP A 42 -24.17 6.09 2.96
N PRO A 43 -24.45 4.84 2.54
CA PRO A 43 -23.43 3.98 1.97
C PRO A 43 -22.75 4.60 0.73
N GLY A 44 -23.41 5.51 0.01
CA GLY A 44 -22.85 6.21 -1.13
C GLY A 44 -21.61 7.04 -0.77
N ARG A 45 -21.63 7.69 0.40
CA ARG A 45 -20.55 8.52 0.96
C ARG A 45 -19.63 7.80 1.95
N SER A 46 -19.74 6.49 2.04
CA SER A 46 -18.84 5.69 2.85
C SER A 46 -17.62 5.23 2.06
N VAL A 47 -16.46 5.17 2.73
CA VAL A 47 -15.27 4.49 2.20
C VAL A 47 -15.38 2.97 2.24
N LEU A 48 -16.43 2.45 2.87
CA LEU A 48 -16.72 1.04 3.01
C LEU A 48 -17.84 0.62 2.05
N ALA A 49 -17.63 -0.51 1.39
CA ALA A 49 -18.67 -1.29 0.76
C ALA A 49 -18.92 -2.53 1.62
N VAL A 50 -20.05 -2.55 2.34
CA VAL A 50 -20.41 -3.68 3.21
C VAL A 50 -21.39 -4.59 2.48
N MET A 51 -21.09 -5.88 2.42
CA MET A 51 -21.91 -6.88 1.74
C MET A 51 -21.78 -8.26 2.39
N THR A 52 -22.74 -9.16 2.17
CA THR A 52 -22.62 -10.55 2.61
C THR A 52 -21.71 -11.37 1.68
N GLN A 53 -21.23 -12.53 2.13
CA GLN A 53 -20.47 -13.45 1.29
C GLN A 53 -21.25 -13.83 0.01
N THR A 54 -22.57 -14.04 0.10
CA THR A 54 -23.41 -14.35 -1.06
C THR A 54 -23.42 -13.21 -2.08
N GLN A 55 -23.56 -11.96 -1.62
CA GLN A 55 -23.50 -10.79 -2.49
C GLN A 55 -22.12 -10.62 -3.12
N TYR A 56 -21.05 -10.85 -2.35
CA TYR A 56 -19.69 -10.84 -2.89
C TYR A 56 -19.51 -11.90 -3.97
N ASP A 57 -20.04 -13.11 -3.76
CA ASP A 57 -19.93 -14.24 -4.70
C ASP A 57 -20.66 -13.98 -6.02
N GLU A 58 -21.77 -13.24 -5.99
CA GLU A 58 -22.57 -12.84 -7.18
C GLU A 58 -21.87 -11.81 -8.07
N LEU A 59 -21.01 -10.95 -7.51
CA LEU A 59 -20.27 -9.94 -8.26
C LEU A 59 -19.16 -10.57 -9.11
N SER A 60 -18.90 -10.04 -10.30
CA SER A 60 -17.77 -10.52 -11.10
C SER A 60 -16.43 -10.03 -10.55
N ASP A 61 -15.32 -10.64 -10.96
CA ASP A 61 -13.97 -10.17 -10.62
C ASP A 61 -13.76 -8.70 -11.03
N ARG A 62 -14.37 -8.28 -12.16
CA ARG A 62 -14.32 -6.90 -12.61
C ARG A 62 -15.07 -5.98 -11.67
N ASP A 63 -16.29 -6.36 -11.26
CA ASP A 63 -17.10 -5.55 -10.34
C ASP A 63 -16.37 -5.36 -9.00
N ILE A 64 -15.70 -6.39 -8.48
CA ILE A 64 -14.91 -6.29 -7.25
C ILE A 64 -13.69 -5.40 -7.45
N GLN A 65 -12.98 -5.50 -8.57
CA GLN A 65 -11.86 -4.60 -8.89
C GLN A 65 -12.34 -3.13 -8.97
N ASP A 66 -13.45 -2.87 -9.65
CA ASP A 66 -13.99 -1.53 -9.82
C ASP A 66 -14.53 -0.96 -8.49
N LEU A 67 -15.14 -1.82 -7.66
CA LEU A 67 -15.54 -1.44 -6.31
C LEU A 67 -14.33 -1.14 -5.44
N LEU A 68 -13.32 -2.02 -5.46
CA LEU A 68 -12.09 -1.84 -4.69
C LEU A 68 -11.38 -0.54 -5.08
N ARG A 69 -11.45 -0.10 -6.34
CA ARG A 69 -10.92 1.20 -6.78
C ARG A 69 -11.45 2.40 -5.99
N CYS A 70 -12.68 2.30 -5.48
CA CYS A 70 -13.37 3.42 -4.86
C CYS A 70 -13.69 3.20 -3.38
N LYS A 71 -13.56 1.97 -2.87
CA LYS A 71 -13.96 1.59 -1.50
C LYS A 71 -13.10 0.45 -0.95
N ASN A 72 -12.92 0.44 0.36
CA ASN A 72 -12.56 -0.75 1.11
C ASN A 72 -13.79 -1.67 1.18
N ILE A 73 -13.60 -2.99 1.15
CA ILE A 73 -14.70 -3.96 1.07
C ILE A 73 -14.80 -4.72 2.39
N VAL A 74 -16.00 -4.76 2.98
CA VAL A 74 -16.29 -5.58 4.16
C VAL A 74 -17.27 -6.67 3.76
N ILE A 75 -16.85 -7.93 3.92
CA ILE A 75 -17.65 -9.11 3.63
C ILE A 75 -18.12 -9.72 4.95
N THR A 76 -19.42 -9.83 5.16
CA THR A 76 -20.02 -10.43 6.36
C THR A 76 -20.58 -11.82 6.06
N GLU A 77 -20.98 -12.54 7.11
CA GLU A 77 -21.63 -13.87 6.99
C GLU A 77 -20.74 -14.93 6.33
N ARG A 78 -19.42 -14.77 6.42
CA ARG A 78 -18.47 -15.77 5.97
C ARG A 78 -18.51 -16.99 6.89
N ARG A 79 -18.36 -18.17 6.32
CA ARG A 79 -18.23 -19.40 7.11
C ARG A 79 -16.88 -19.41 7.81
N VAL A 80 -16.91 -19.45 9.14
CA VAL A 80 -15.72 -19.58 9.97
C VAL A 80 -15.83 -20.83 10.84
N ARG A 81 -14.68 -21.45 11.12
CA ARG A 81 -14.60 -22.52 12.12
C ARG A 81 -14.89 -21.92 13.49
N GLN A 82 -15.64 -22.64 14.33
CA GLN A 82 -15.83 -22.26 15.72
C GLN A 82 -14.52 -22.53 16.47
N LEU A 83 -13.82 -21.45 16.80
CA LEU A 83 -12.56 -21.45 17.54
C LEU A 83 -12.72 -20.60 18.80
N ALA A 84 -11.83 -20.81 19.77
CA ALA A 84 -11.75 -20.02 20.98
C ALA A 84 -10.34 -19.43 21.11
N PHE A 85 -10.17 -18.45 22.01
CA PHE A 85 -8.84 -17.92 22.34
C PHE A 85 -8.18 -18.86 23.35
N ASP A 86 -7.84 -20.05 22.87
CA ASP A 86 -7.17 -21.11 23.63
C ASP A 86 -5.98 -21.66 22.81
N GLU A 87 -5.30 -22.66 23.36
CA GLU A 87 -4.17 -23.31 22.71
C GLU A 87 -4.52 -23.81 21.31
N LYS A 88 -5.64 -24.53 21.17
CA LYS A 88 -6.10 -25.07 19.88
C LYS A 88 -6.45 -23.97 18.87
N GLY A 89 -7.00 -22.86 19.33
CA GLY A 89 -7.27 -21.70 18.47
C GLY A 89 -5.98 -21.06 17.97
N LEU A 90 -4.99 -20.88 18.85
CA LEU A 90 -3.70 -20.26 18.53
C LEU A 90 -2.81 -21.15 17.65
N GLU A 91 -2.93 -22.48 17.77
CA GLU A 91 -2.27 -23.46 16.91
C GLU A 91 -2.64 -23.32 15.42
N VAL A 92 -3.73 -22.61 15.09
CA VAL A 92 -4.07 -22.28 13.70
C VAL A 92 -3.05 -21.33 13.06
N LEU A 93 -2.40 -20.47 13.86
CA LEU A 93 -1.41 -19.51 13.39
C LEU A 93 -0.03 -20.14 13.22
N ASN A 94 0.32 -21.09 14.10
CA ASN A 94 1.54 -21.85 14.02
C ASN A 94 1.36 -23.19 14.74
N THR A 95 1.89 -24.28 14.17
CA THR A 95 1.75 -25.63 14.73
C THR A 95 2.46 -25.81 16.08
N THR A 96 3.28 -24.84 16.51
CA THR A 96 3.90 -24.85 17.84
C THR A 96 3.59 -23.56 18.61
N MET A 97 3.13 -23.72 19.85
CA MET A 97 2.91 -22.62 20.79
C MET A 97 4.19 -21.90 21.19
N GLU A 98 5.35 -22.54 21.00
CA GLU A 98 6.68 -22.00 21.26
C GLU A 98 7.28 -21.26 20.06
N ALA A 99 6.52 -21.07 18.98
CA ALA A 99 6.96 -20.26 17.85
C ALA A 99 7.27 -18.85 18.32
N VAL A 100 8.54 -18.46 18.20
CA VAL A 100 9.00 -17.12 18.53
C VAL A 100 8.57 -16.16 17.42
N THR A 101 7.94 -15.05 17.81
CA THR A 101 7.64 -13.93 16.92
C THR A 101 7.88 -12.60 17.62
N THR A 102 7.76 -11.52 16.85
CA THR A 102 7.74 -10.16 17.38
C THR A 102 6.35 -9.84 17.95
N ILE A 103 6.30 -9.39 19.19
CA ILE A 103 5.11 -9.00 19.93
C ILE A 103 5.28 -7.54 20.36
N GLN A 104 4.27 -6.70 20.11
CA GLN A 104 4.21 -5.39 20.74
C GLN A 104 3.68 -5.54 22.16
N ASP A 105 4.54 -5.32 23.15
CA ASP A 105 4.17 -5.27 24.56
C ASP A 105 3.84 -3.83 24.97
N GLN A 106 2.55 -3.51 25.08
CA GLN A 106 2.09 -2.15 25.34
C GLN A 106 2.26 -1.72 26.81
N SER A 107 2.72 -2.63 27.66
CA SER A 107 3.15 -2.27 29.03
C SER A 107 4.53 -1.62 29.08
N ILE A 108 5.32 -1.71 27.99
CA ILE A 108 6.64 -1.09 27.87
C ILE A 108 6.47 0.37 27.47
N ASP A 109 7.02 1.28 28.28
CA ASP A 109 6.99 2.71 27.98
C ASP A 109 7.75 3.03 26.69
N GLU A 110 7.13 3.81 25.81
CA GLU A 110 7.63 4.12 24.47
C GLU A 110 8.17 5.55 24.35
N SER A 111 8.21 6.29 25.46
CA SER A 111 8.53 7.73 25.56
C SER A 111 9.76 8.19 24.77
N GLU A 112 10.65 7.28 24.38
CA GLU A 112 11.79 7.58 23.50
C GLU A 112 11.73 6.89 22.11
N ASN A 113 11.03 5.74 21.97
CA ASN A 113 11.00 4.97 20.73
C ASN A 113 9.88 3.90 20.75
N TYR A 114 8.88 4.04 19.87
CA TYR A 114 7.79 3.07 19.65
C TYR A 114 8.28 1.63 19.47
N ASN A 115 9.43 1.44 18.80
CA ASN A 115 9.98 0.11 18.54
C ASN A 115 10.47 -0.62 19.80
N LEU A 116 10.61 0.07 20.94
CA LEU A 116 10.93 -0.59 22.22
C LEU A 116 9.80 -1.53 22.68
N ARG A 117 8.56 -1.29 22.24
CA ARG A 117 7.44 -2.19 22.47
C ARG A 117 7.60 -3.51 21.71
N CYS A 118 8.36 -3.54 20.61
CA CYS A 118 8.56 -4.74 19.81
C CYS A 118 9.60 -5.67 20.48
N VAL A 119 9.10 -6.70 21.17
CA VAL A 119 9.91 -7.71 21.86
C VAL A 119 9.73 -9.09 21.22
N GLN A 120 10.66 -10.01 21.47
CA GLN A 120 10.49 -11.41 21.06
C GLN A 120 9.67 -12.17 22.11
N GLY A 121 8.70 -12.95 21.68
CA GLY A 121 7.90 -13.81 22.55
C GLY A 121 7.19 -14.92 21.79
N THR A 122 6.38 -15.72 22.49
CA THR A 122 5.72 -16.91 21.93
C THR A 122 4.18 -16.84 22.02
N LEU A 123 3.48 -17.67 21.22
CA LEU A 123 2.02 -17.83 21.34
C LEU A 123 1.61 -18.29 22.74
N GLN A 124 2.43 -19.15 23.36
CA GLN A 124 2.21 -19.60 24.73
C GLN A 124 2.18 -18.41 25.71
N GLN A 125 3.12 -17.47 25.59
CA GLN A 125 3.16 -16.28 26.44
C GLN A 125 1.95 -15.35 26.20
N VAL A 126 1.51 -15.22 24.95
CA VAL A 126 0.26 -14.48 24.63
C VAL A 126 -0.93 -15.11 25.33
N LEU A 127 -1.06 -16.45 25.27
CA LEU A 127 -2.13 -17.19 25.93
C LEU A 127 -2.06 -17.06 27.46
N GLU A 128 -0.87 -17.21 28.04
CA GLU A 128 -0.65 -17.10 29.48
C GLU A 128 -1.02 -15.71 30.02
N CYS A 129 -0.76 -14.64 29.26
CA CYS A 129 -1.18 -13.29 29.64
C CYS A 129 -2.69 -13.17 29.82
N THR A 130 -3.49 -13.90 29.04
CA THR A 130 -4.96 -13.89 29.19
C THR A 130 -5.46 -14.55 30.49
N LYS A 131 -4.61 -15.35 31.14
CA LYS A 131 -4.95 -16.09 32.37
C LYS A 131 -4.59 -15.33 33.65
N ILE A 132 -3.99 -14.14 33.54
CA ILE A 132 -3.56 -13.34 34.68
C ILE A 132 -4.77 -12.66 35.35
N HIS A 133 -4.86 -12.79 36.67
CA HIS A 133 -5.92 -12.18 37.48
C HIS A 133 -5.36 -11.27 38.60
N PRO A 134 -5.98 -10.10 38.86
CA PRO A 134 -7.08 -9.49 38.09
C PRO A 134 -6.63 -9.04 36.68
N PRO A 135 -7.55 -8.90 35.71
CA PRO A 135 -7.21 -8.51 34.33
C PRO A 135 -6.41 -7.21 34.22
N SER A 136 -6.55 -6.30 35.18
CA SER A 136 -5.76 -5.06 35.25
C SER A 136 -4.26 -5.27 35.48
N LYS A 137 -3.82 -6.50 35.80
CA LYS A 137 -2.40 -6.88 35.88
C LYS A 137 -1.90 -7.61 34.63
N ALA A 138 -2.80 -7.98 33.71
CA ALA A 138 -2.42 -8.64 32.48
C ALA A 138 -1.75 -7.65 31.52
N LYS A 139 -0.78 -8.13 30.75
CA LYS A 139 -0.18 -7.32 29.69
C LYS A 139 -1.10 -7.23 28.48
N ILE A 140 -1.00 -6.11 27.77
CA ILE A 140 -1.67 -5.91 26.50
C ILE A 140 -0.63 -6.20 25.41
N LEU A 141 -0.86 -7.28 24.66
CA LEU A 141 0.10 -7.85 23.72
C LEU A 141 -0.53 -7.91 22.32
N ASN A 142 0.24 -7.52 21.32
CA ASN A 142 -0.14 -7.61 19.91
C ASN A 142 0.94 -8.38 19.14
N ALA A 143 0.71 -9.67 18.89
CA ALA A 143 1.58 -10.50 18.07
C ALA A 143 1.17 -10.34 16.60
N LEU A 144 1.92 -9.51 15.88
CA LEU A 144 1.49 -8.92 14.62
C LEU A 144 1.68 -9.80 13.38
N SER A 145 2.61 -10.74 13.42
CA SER A 145 2.92 -11.54 12.23
C SER A 145 3.40 -12.93 12.60
N PHE A 146 2.60 -13.92 12.22
CA PHE A 146 3.00 -15.31 12.09
C PHE A 146 2.99 -15.62 10.61
N PRO A 147 4.13 -15.85 9.95
CA PRO A 147 4.14 -16.22 8.54
C PRO A 147 3.33 -17.49 8.30
N MET A 148 2.46 -17.45 7.30
CA MET A 148 1.51 -18.51 6.96
C MET A 148 1.62 -18.88 5.49
N GLY A 149 2.83 -18.97 4.93
CA GLY A 149 3.03 -19.12 3.48
C GLY A 149 2.51 -20.42 2.86
N GLU A 150 2.24 -21.44 3.68
CA GLU A 150 1.58 -22.68 3.25
C GLU A 150 0.04 -22.60 3.28
N SER A 151 -0.51 -21.52 3.83
CA SER A 151 -1.95 -21.31 3.88
C SER A 151 -2.55 -21.05 2.50
N ASP A 152 -3.88 -21.02 2.44
CA ASP A 152 -4.59 -20.93 1.17
C ASP A 152 -4.21 -19.67 0.37
N LEU A 153 -3.48 -19.91 -0.71
CA LEU A 153 -3.10 -18.95 -1.73
C LEU A 153 -4.08 -19.01 -2.91
N GLN A 154 -5.32 -19.48 -2.70
CA GLN A 154 -6.38 -19.40 -3.69
C GLN A 154 -6.49 -17.95 -4.22
N PRO A 155 -6.56 -17.78 -5.54
CA PRO A 155 -6.79 -16.47 -6.13
C PRO A 155 -8.16 -15.93 -5.68
N ASP A 156 -8.16 -14.73 -5.10
CA ASP A 156 -9.37 -13.96 -4.85
C ASP A 156 -9.69 -13.05 -6.05
N LYS A 157 -10.90 -12.51 -6.10
CA LYS A 157 -11.45 -11.70 -7.21
C LYS A 157 -10.64 -10.43 -7.50
N CYS A 158 -9.88 -9.92 -6.52
CA CYS A 158 -9.02 -8.74 -6.70
C CYS A 158 -7.49 -9.01 -6.60
N PHE A 159 -7.06 -10.21 -6.20
CA PHE A 159 -5.64 -10.52 -5.90
C PHE A 159 -4.85 -10.82 -7.17
N THR A 160 -4.43 -9.76 -7.85
CA THR A 160 -3.83 -9.81 -9.19
C THR A 160 -2.47 -10.51 -9.18
N GLU A 161 -1.70 -10.39 -8.10
CA GLU A 161 -0.38 -10.99 -7.94
C GLU A 161 -0.40 -12.52 -8.02
N ILE A 162 -1.43 -13.18 -7.44
CA ILE A 162 -1.59 -14.63 -7.51
C ILE A 162 -1.91 -15.07 -8.94
N HIS A 163 -2.82 -14.36 -9.61
CA HIS A 163 -3.15 -14.62 -11.02
C HIS A 163 -1.93 -14.43 -11.93
N ALA A 164 -1.16 -13.36 -11.72
CA ALA A 164 0.06 -13.07 -12.44
C ALA A 164 1.12 -14.15 -12.20
N TRP A 165 1.30 -14.60 -10.96
CA TRP A 165 2.21 -15.68 -10.62
C TRP A 165 1.85 -16.97 -11.37
N ALA A 166 0.59 -17.39 -11.26
CA ALA A 166 0.09 -18.60 -11.92
C ALA A 166 0.22 -18.54 -13.45
N ALA A 167 -0.07 -17.38 -14.05
CA ALA A 167 -0.03 -17.17 -15.50
C ALA A 167 1.38 -17.06 -16.09
N THR A 168 2.38 -16.70 -15.26
CA THR A 168 3.75 -16.42 -15.71
C THR A 168 4.78 -17.46 -15.27
N LYS A 169 4.47 -18.37 -14.33
CA LYS A 169 5.44 -19.32 -13.74
C LYS A 169 6.31 -20.10 -14.73
N GLU A 170 5.84 -20.34 -15.95
CA GLU A 170 6.59 -21.06 -17.00
C GLU A 170 7.36 -20.16 -17.99
N LEU A 171 7.27 -18.84 -17.88
CA LEU A 171 7.93 -17.91 -18.80
C LEU A 171 9.43 -17.78 -18.52
N PRO A 172 10.27 -17.41 -19.50
CA PRO A 172 11.65 -17.01 -19.23
C PRO A 172 11.73 -15.86 -18.19
N TYR A 173 12.76 -15.86 -17.33
CA TYR A 173 12.92 -14.94 -16.18
C TYR A 173 11.80 -15.04 -15.12
N CYS A 174 10.96 -16.05 -15.25
CA CYS A 174 9.85 -16.36 -14.36
C CYS A 174 9.87 -17.87 -13.99
N LYS A 175 10.51 -18.68 -14.84
CA LYS A 175 10.83 -20.08 -14.59
C LYS A 175 11.96 -20.15 -13.57
N THR A 176 11.70 -20.89 -12.50
CA THR A 176 12.08 -20.61 -11.12
C THR A 176 13.56 -20.71 -10.75
N ILE A 177 14.09 -19.64 -10.17
CA ILE A 177 15.01 -19.66 -9.01
C ILE A 177 14.31 -19.26 -7.70
N HIS A 178 13.19 -18.50 -7.78
CA HIS A 178 12.45 -18.00 -6.62
C HIS A 178 11.08 -18.69 -6.51
N SER A 179 10.70 -19.11 -5.30
CA SER A 179 9.34 -19.51 -4.94
C SER A 179 8.42 -18.30 -4.79
N LEU A 180 7.10 -18.54 -4.78
CA LEU A 180 6.16 -17.50 -4.38
C LEU A 180 6.48 -17.11 -2.92
N PRO A 181 6.61 -15.82 -2.57
CA PRO A 181 6.87 -15.40 -1.21
C PRO A 181 5.61 -15.53 -0.36
N GLY A 182 5.18 -16.77 -0.12
CA GLY A 182 3.95 -17.07 0.63
C GLY A 182 3.98 -16.47 2.04
N ASP A 183 5.13 -16.52 2.70
CA ASP A 183 5.34 -16.02 4.07
C ASP A 183 5.20 -14.50 4.19
N ASP A 184 5.42 -13.76 3.09
CA ASP A 184 5.13 -12.32 3.01
C ASP A 184 3.69 -12.03 2.59
N LEU A 185 3.03 -12.96 1.90
CA LEU A 185 1.68 -12.77 1.37
C LEU A 185 0.59 -13.22 2.33
N ARG A 186 0.89 -14.12 3.26
CA ARG A 186 -0.08 -14.71 4.19
C ARG A 186 0.49 -14.68 5.59
N TRP A 187 -0.31 -14.18 6.51
CA TRP A 187 0.08 -14.03 7.90
C TRP A 187 -1.07 -14.29 8.84
N GLY A 188 -0.71 -14.67 10.05
CA GLY A 188 -1.58 -14.79 11.21
C GLY A 188 -1.25 -13.72 12.24
N LEU A 189 -2.23 -13.36 13.06
CA LEU A 189 -2.00 -12.49 14.22
C LEU A 189 -2.84 -12.94 15.43
N ALA A 190 -2.30 -12.67 16.61
CA ALA A 190 -2.97 -12.89 17.88
C ALA A 190 -2.79 -11.65 18.76
N ALA A 191 -3.88 -11.14 19.31
CA ALA A 191 -3.83 -9.93 20.13
C ALA A 191 -4.71 -10.09 21.36
N THR A 192 -4.25 -9.56 22.50
CA THR A 192 -5.08 -9.48 23.70
C THR A 192 -6.01 -8.28 23.65
N ALA A 193 -7.12 -8.34 24.40
CA ALA A 193 -8.06 -7.23 24.50
C ALA A 193 -7.33 -5.96 24.99
N GLY A 194 -7.64 -4.81 24.38
CA GLY A 194 -6.96 -3.54 24.61
C GLY A 194 -5.80 -3.28 23.65
N ALA A 195 -5.34 -4.26 22.87
CA ALA A 195 -4.21 -4.06 21.95
C ALA A 195 -4.57 -3.05 20.85
N LEU A 196 -3.78 -1.97 20.81
CA LEU A 196 -3.91 -0.85 19.89
C LEU A 196 -2.72 -0.73 18.95
N HIS A 197 -2.99 -0.47 17.67
CA HIS A 197 -1.98 -0.15 16.69
C HIS A 197 -2.35 1.18 16.04
N TRP A 198 -1.50 2.20 16.27
CA TRP A 198 -1.71 3.59 15.86
C TRP A 198 -1.65 3.79 14.34
N THR A 199 -1.80 5.04 13.89
CA THR A 199 -2.00 5.40 12.49
C THR A 199 -0.82 4.97 11.61
N HIS A 200 -1.07 4.10 10.65
CA HIS A 200 -0.07 3.62 9.71
C HIS A 200 -0.70 3.26 8.36
N ILE A 201 0.14 3.02 7.35
CA ILE A 201 -0.24 2.38 6.10
C ILE A 201 0.49 1.03 5.98
N ASP A 202 -0.08 0.10 5.23
CA ASP A 202 0.62 -1.15 4.98
C ASP A 202 1.84 -0.95 4.09
N ALA A 203 2.87 -1.75 4.38
CA ALA A 203 4.16 -1.64 3.73
C ALA A 203 4.09 -1.99 2.23
N GLU A 204 5.10 -1.54 1.50
CA GLU A 204 5.36 -1.96 0.12
C GLU A 204 4.20 -1.72 -0.87
N GLY A 205 3.26 -0.83 -0.55
CA GLY A 205 2.11 -0.51 -1.40
C GLY A 205 1.13 -1.67 -1.56
N PHE A 206 1.13 -2.61 -0.62
CA PHE A 206 0.16 -3.68 -0.58
C PHE A 206 -1.22 -3.19 -0.17
N GLY A 207 -2.25 -3.78 -0.78
CA GLY A 207 -3.54 -3.90 -0.12
C GLY A 207 -3.49 -5.04 0.89
N THR A 208 -4.41 -5.02 1.85
CA THR A 208 -4.45 -6.01 2.93
C THR A 208 -5.85 -6.58 3.07
N PHE A 209 -5.94 -7.88 3.31
CA PHE A 209 -7.18 -8.47 3.80
C PHE A 209 -6.98 -9.09 5.17
N ILE A 210 -8.04 -9.10 5.97
CA ILE A 210 -8.06 -9.76 7.27
C ILE A 210 -9.38 -10.46 7.52
N ASP A 211 -9.27 -11.67 8.06
CA ASP A 211 -10.33 -12.53 8.55
C ASP A 211 -10.24 -12.66 10.05
N VAL A 212 -11.32 -12.31 10.74
CA VAL A 212 -11.43 -12.53 12.18
C VAL A 212 -11.91 -13.96 12.42
N LEU A 213 -11.12 -14.74 13.16
CA LEU A 213 -11.45 -16.13 13.51
C LEU A 213 -12.03 -16.23 14.92
N VAL A 214 -11.50 -15.42 15.84
CA VAL A 214 -11.89 -15.34 17.25
C VAL A 214 -11.86 -13.88 17.68
N GLY A 215 -12.73 -13.50 18.61
CA GLY A 215 -12.75 -12.16 19.22
C GLY A 215 -13.23 -11.08 18.26
N CYS A 216 -12.87 -9.82 18.54
CA CYS A 216 -13.37 -8.67 17.81
C CYS A 216 -12.26 -7.63 17.60
N LYS A 217 -12.21 -7.03 16.41
CA LYS A 217 -11.34 -5.88 16.09
C LYS A 217 -12.16 -4.70 15.60
N LEU A 218 -11.80 -3.51 16.05
CA LEU A 218 -12.31 -2.24 15.56
C LEU A 218 -11.26 -1.66 14.60
N TRP A 219 -11.61 -1.55 13.32
CA TRP A 219 -10.78 -0.94 12.28
C TRP A 219 -11.24 0.49 12.04
N LEU A 220 -10.34 1.44 12.17
CA LEU A 220 -10.56 2.85 11.84
C LEU A 220 -9.80 3.12 10.55
N LEU A 221 -10.48 3.65 9.55
CA LEU A 221 -9.96 3.91 8.22
C LEU A 221 -10.05 5.41 7.96
N ALA A 222 -8.95 5.99 7.51
CA ALA A 222 -8.95 7.36 7.03
C ALA A 222 -9.83 7.46 5.77
N ARG A 223 -10.73 8.45 5.79
CA ARG A 223 -11.51 8.90 4.64
C ARG A 223 -10.93 10.21 4.15
N PRO A 224 -10.57 10.33 2.86
CA PRO A 224 -10.11 11.59 2.33
C PRO A 224 -11.13 12.71 2.56
N LYS A 225 -10.64 13.94 2.76
CA LYS A 225 -11.52 15.09 2.88
C LYS A 225 -12.39 15.25 1.63
N ALA A 226 -13.60 15.77 1.85
CA ALA A 226 -14.50 16.09 0.75
C ALA A 226 -13.84 17.10 -0.19
N THR A 227 -13.85 16.77 -1.48
CA THR A 227 -13.28 17.54 -2.58
C THR A 227 -14.33 18.39 -3.30
N THR A 228 -15.61 18.15 -2.99
CA THR A 228 -16.76 18.88 -3.54
C THR A 228 -17.71 19.30 -2.43
N GLU A 229 -18.51 20.34 -2.68
CA GLU A 229 -19.59 20.76 -1.78
C GLU A 229 -20.63 19.66 -1.54
N LYS A 230 -20.71 18.66 -2.44
CA LYS A 230 -21.59 17.50 -2.31
C LYS A 230 -21.03 16.44 -1.37
N GLY A 231 -19.85 16.63 -0.79
CA GLY A 231 -19.22 15.67 0.11
C GLY A 231 -18.53 14.51 -0.61
N ASP A 232 -18.27 14.63 -1.91
CA ASP A 232 -17.55 13.59 -2.66
C ASP A 232 -16.06 13.65 -2.30
N PHE A 233 -15.47 12.49 -2.02
CA PHE A 233 -14.04 12.37 -1.74
C PHE A 233 -13.37 11.49 -2.79
N ASP A 234 -12.05 11.56 -2.86
CA ASP A 234 -11.25 10.81 -3.81
C ASP A 234 -9.93 10.38 -3.13
N PHE A 235 -9.63 9.09 -3.18
CA PHE A 235 -8.42 8.52 -2.56
C PHE A 235 -7.11 9.11 -3.10
N LYS A 236 -7.14 9.78 -4.26
CA LYS A 236 -6.00 10.54 -4.77
C LYS A 236 -5.53 11.67 -3.86
N GLU A 237 -6.34 12.14 -2.92
CA GLU A 237 -5.87 13.09 -1.89
C GLU A 237 -4.77 12.47 -1.02
N PHE A 238 -4.75 11.14 -0.83
CA PHE A 238 -3.67 10.47 -0.12
C PHE A 238 -2.38 10.35 -0.94
N ALA A 239 -2.32 10.93 -2.13
CA ALA A 239 -1.10 11.03 -2.92
C ALA A 239 -0.28 12.29 -2.61
N ASP A 240 -0.73 13.14 -1.67
CA ASP A 240 -0.02 14.35 -1.24
C ASP A 240 1.29 13.99 -0.54
N ILE A 241 2.42 14.53 -1.00
CA ILE A 241 3.74 14.26 -0.40
C ILE A 241 3.86 14.77 1.05
N ASN A 242 3.02 15.73 1.45
CA ASN A 242 2.97 16.27 2.81
C ASN A 242 1.95 15.56 3.70
N LEU A 243 1.30 14.49 3.22
CA LEU A 243 0.30 13.73 3.98
C LEU A 243 0.82 13.25 5.34
N PHE A 244 2.10 12.89 5.39
CA PHE A 244 2.77 12.38 6.58
C PHE A 244 3.99 13.24 6.98
N LEU A 245 4.07 14.47 6.45
CA LEU A 245 5.04 15.48 6.87
C LEU A 245 4.33 16.56 7.71
N ASP A 246 5.11 17.55 8.12
CA ASP A 246 4.69 18.74 8.85
C ASP A 246 4.03 18.40 10.21
N ASP A 247 2.74 18.66 10.35
CA ASP A 247 1.92 18.51 11.54
C ASP A 247 1.33 17.09 11.73
N TYR A 248 1.75 16.12 10.90
CA TYR A 248 1.34 14.73 11.07
C TYR A 248 1.80 14.19 12.43
N LYS A 249 0.86 13.60 13.16
CA LYS A 249 1.11 12.97 14.46
C LYS A 249 0.56 11.57 14.47
N PHE A 250 1.44 10.61 14.72
CA PHE A 250 1.13 9.17 14.70
C PHE A 250 -0.06 8.77 15.60
N GLU A 251 -0.16 9.42 16.76
CA GLU A 251 -1.14 9.11 17.82
C GLU A 251 -2.37 10.04 17.80
N ASP A 252 -2.48 10.94 16.83
CA ASP A 252 -3.61 11.86 16.71
C ASP A 252 -4.57 11.45 15.57
N PRO A 253 -5.85 11.88 15.63
CA PRO A 253 -6.80 11.69 14.52
C PRO A 253 -6.39 12.35 13.20
N ASN A 254 -5.46 13.32 13.24
CA ASN A 254 -5.03 14.13 12.09
C ASN A 254 -6.22 14.72 11.31
N SER A 255 -7.16 15.35 12.03
CA SER A 255 -8.44 15.80 11.47
C SER A 255 -8.33 16.86 10.38
N GLU A 256 -7.18 17.52 10.23
CA GLU A 256 -6.95 18.46 9.13
C GLU A 256 -6.62 17.72 7.81
N LYS A 257 -6.06 16.51 7.90
CA LYS A 257 -5.61 15.71 6.74
C LYS A 257 -6.67 14.74 6.24
N TRP A 258 -7.46 14.16 7.15
CA TRP A 258 -8.54 13.23 6.78
C TRP A 258 -9.69 13.22 7.80
N ASP A 259 -10.80 12.60 7.39
CA ASP A 259 -11.86 12.16 8.27
C ASP A 259 -11.64 10.69 8.68
N LEU A 260 -12.40 10.19 9.65
CA LEU A 260 -12.33 8.80 10.08
C LEU A 260 -13.69 8.11 9.91
N GLU A 261 -13.65 6.89 9.40
CA GLU A 261 -14.77 5.96 9.41
C GLU A 261 -14.32 4.64 10.04
N ALA A 262 -15.20 3.95 10.79
CA ALA A 262 -14.83 2.73 11.49
C ALA A 262 -15.78 1.58 11.25
N VAL A 263 -15.26 0.36 11.38
CA VAL A 263 -16.02 -0.89 11.29
C VAL A 263 -15.55 -1.87 12.37
N VAL A 264 -16.50 -2.54 13.00
CA VAL A 264 -16.22 -3.66 13.90
C VAL A 264 -16.23 -4.96 13.10
N LEU A 265 -15.14 -5.71 13.19
CA LEU A 265 -14.96 -7.02 12.58
C LEU A 265 -15.02 -8.09 13.66
N SER A 266 -15.92 -9.06 13.46
CA SER A 266 -16.13 -10.23 14.33
C SER A 266 -16.01 -11.52 13.51
N PRO A 267 -16.04 -12.72 14.12
CA PRO A 267 -15.94 -13.97 13.39
C PRO A 267 -17.01 -14.06 12.29
N GLY A 268 -16.57 -14.42 11.08
CA GLY A 268 -17.42 -14.38 9.88
C GLY A 268 -17.34 -13.07 9.10
N SER A 269 -16.45 -12.16 9.48
CA SER A 269 -16.17 -10.92 8.73
C SER A 269 -14.80 -10.99 8.05
N ARG A 270 -14.71 -10.44 6.83
CA ARG A 270 -13.47 -10.10 6.13
C ARG A 270 -13.45 -8.59 5.85
N LEU A 271 -12.33 -7.94 6.09
CA LEU A 271 -12.02 -6.64 5.49
C LEU A 271 -11.02 -6.85 4.35
N ILE A 272 -11.24 -6.23 3.19
CA ILE A 272 -10.29 -6.06 2.11
C ILE A 272 -10.04 -4.55 1.99
N MET A 273 -8.86 -4.13 2.42
CA MET A 273 -8.42 -2.75 2.49
C MET A 273 -7.51 -2.43 1.30
N ARG A 274 -7.75 -1.24 0.73
CA ARG A 274 -6.97 -0.67 -0.37
C ARG A 274 -5.55 -0.32 0.10
N PRO A 275 -4.54 -0.36 -0.78
CA PRO A 275 -3.24 0.21 -0.47
C PRO A 275 -3.35 1.71 -0.17
N ASN A 276 -2.33 2.26 0.50
CA ASN A 276 -2.26 3.68 0.85
C ASN A 276 -3.45 4.19 1.69
N THR A 277 -4.03 3.34 2.54
CA THR A 277 -5.12 3.72 3.45
C THR A 277 -4.56 3.88 4.87
N PRO A 278 -4.41 5.13 5.39
CA PRO A 278 -4.06 5.34 6.79
C PRO A 278 -5.13 4.70 7.68
N HIS A 279 -4.70 3.93 8.68
CA HIS A 279 -5.63 3.20 9.52
C HIS A 279 -5.08 2.94 10.93
N ILE A 280 -6.02 2.72 11.86
CA ILE A 280 -5.78 2.36 13.26
C ILE A 280 -6.55 1.08 13.55
N VAL A 281 -5.97 0.20 14.37
CA VAL A 281 -6.61 -1.07 14.75
C VAL A 281 -6.66 -1.20 16.26
N PHE A 282 -7.87 -1.41 16.80
CA PHE A 282 -8.07 -1.68 18.21
C PHE A 282 -8.68 -3.07 18.42
N THR A 283 -8.15 -3.82 19.37
CA THR A 283 -8.59 -5.18 19.69
C THR A 283 -9.58 -5.13 20.85
N LEU A 284 -10.87 -5.31 20.55
CA LEU A 284 -11.97 -5.21 21.52
C LEU A 284 -12.03 -6.42 22.46
N GLU A 285 -11.75 -7.60 21.93
CA GLU A 285 -11.71 -8.89 22.63
C GLU A 285 -10.47 -9.64 22.19
N HIS A 286 -9.93 -10.55 23.02
CA HIS A 286 -8.81 -11.40 22.64
C HIS A 286 -9.07 -12.04 21.26
N ALA A 287 -8.23 -11.71 20.28
CA ALA A 287 -8.54 -11.95 18.88
C ALA A 287 -7.47 -12.79 18.20
N ILE A 288 -7.94 -13.76 17.41
CA ILE A 288 -7.13 -14.54 16.47
C ILE A 288 -7.61 -14.15 15.09
N CYS A 289 -6.68 -13.73 14.24
CA CYS A 289 -7.00 -13.38 12.86
C CYS A 289 -5.98 -13.98 11.90
N THR A 290 -6.43 -14.19 10.68
CA THR A 290 -5.57 -14.52 9.54
C THR A 290 -5.77 -13.49 8.47
N GLY A 291 -4.74 -13.18 7.70
CA GLY A 291 -4.82 -12.17 6.67
C GLY A 291 -3.75 -12.37 5.63
N GLY A 292 -3.58 -11.35 4.83
CA GLY A 292 -2.55 -11.35 3.82
C GLY A 292 -2.48 -10.04 3.07
N HIS A 293 -1.37 -9.91 2.36
CA HIS A 293 -1.10 -8.80 1.47
C HIS A 293 -1.41 -9.20 0.02
N PHE A 294 -1.78 -8.22 -0.79
CA PHE A 294 -2.08 -8.42 -2.20
C PHE A 294 -1.82 -7.16 -3.04
N TYR A 295 -1.70 -7.33 -4.35
CA TYR A 295 -1.76 -6.24 -5.32
C TYR A 295 -3.00 -6.37 -6.18
N ALA A 296 -3.73 -5.29 -6.36
CA ALA A 296 -4.87 -5.23 -7.26
C ALA A 296 -4.58 -4.31 -8.45
N THR A 297 -4.93 -4.76 -9.66
CA THR A 297 -4.80 -3.95 -10.88
C THR A 297 -5.52 -2.61 -10.74
N SER A 298 -6.71 -2.63 -10.14
CA SER A 298 -7.56 -1.45 -9.96
C SER A 298 -6.99 -0.38 -9.03
N THR A 299 -5.96 -0.71 -8.24
CA THR A 299 -5.37 0.17 -7.23
C THR A 299 -3.88 0.37 -7.43
N LEU A 300 -3.34 0.08 -8.63
CA LEU A 300 -1.89 0.20 -8.89
C LEU A 300 -1.35 1.62 -8.73
N GLN A 301 -2.19 2.63 -8.99
CA GLN A 301 -1.86 4.03 -8.70
C GLN A 301 -1.62 4.23 -7.19
N ASP A 302 -2.54 3.76 -6.36
CA ASP A 302 -2.44 3.85 -4.90
C ASP A 302 -1.26 3.01 -4.35
N THR A 303 -0.99 1.85 -4.94
CA THR A 303 0.22 1.05 -4.65
C THR A 303 1.49 1.86 -4.90
N LEU A 304 1.59 2.57 -6.02
CA LEU A 304 2.73 3.43 -6.32
C LEU A 304 2.86 4.56 -5.29
N TYR A 305 1.76 5.23 -4.93
CA TYR A 305 1.79 6.29 -3.92
C TYR A 305 2.29 5.78 -2.57
N ALA A 306 1.73 4.67 -2.08
CA ALA A 306 2.18 4.05 -0.82
C ALA A 306 3.64 3.62 -0.86
N LEU A 307 4.13 3.08 -1.98
CA LEU A 307 5.56 2.75 -2.14
C LEU A 307 6.46 3.97 -1.98
N GLU A 308 6.04 5.11 -2.52
CA GLU A 308 6.77 6.36 -2.47
C GLU A 308 6.72 6.99 -1.06
N HIS A 309 5.57 6.96 -0.37
CA HIS A 309 5.45 7.35 1.04
C HIS A 309 6.33 6.47 1.94
N ASN A 310 6.22 5.15 1.80
CA ASN A 310 6.97 4.17 2.61
C ASN A 310 8.47 4.27 2.41
N PHE A 311 8.93 4.63 1.21
CA PHE A 311 10.35 4.78 0.94
C PHE A 311 11.01 5.85 1.84
N PHE A 312 10.32 6.98 2.06
CA PHE A 312 10.86 8.06 2.90
C PHE A 312 10.53 7.91 4.38
N LEU A 313 9.36 7.32 4.70
CA LEU A 313 8.80 7.37 6.05
C LEU A 313 8.56 5.99 6.66
N GLY A 314 9.02 4.89 6.04
CA GLY A 314 8.63 3.52 6.38
C GLY A 314 8.63 3.20 7.87
N HIS A 315 9.69 3.53 8.62
CA HIS A 315 9.75 3.27 10.07
C HIS A 315 8.79 4.12 10.92
N LEU A 316 8.19 5.17 10.35
CA LEU A 316 7.15 5.98 10.98
C LEU A 316 5.73 5.50 10.69
N ILE A 317 5.53 4.94 9.49
CA ILE A 317 4.18 4.70 8.95
C ILE A 317 3.94 3.26 8.53
N THR A 318 4.89 2.33 8.71
CA THR A 318 4.72 0.90 8.45
C THR A 318 5.31 0.03 9.55
N ASN A 319 4.86 -1.22 9.61
CA ASN A 319 5.17 -2.14 10.69
C ASN A 319 6.22 -3.19 10.30
N THR A 320 6.40 -3.39 8.99
CA THR A 320 7.19 -4.47 8.39
C THR A 320 7.80 -3.98 7.08
N ASP A 321 8.88 -4.64 6.64
CA ASP A 321 9.44 -4.49 5.30
C ASP A 321 9.27 -5.82 4.57
N HIS A 322 8.77 -5.79 3.34
CA HIS A 322 8.54 -7.00 2.53
C HIS A 322 9.34 -6.93 1.23
N ILE A 323 10.65 -7.17 1.31
CA ILE A 323 11.57 -7.14 0.15
C ILE A 323 11.05 -7.97 -1.05
N PRO A 324 10.38 -9.14 -0.86
CA PRO A 324 9.84 -9.91 -1.98
C PRO A 324 8.68 -9.24 -2.76
N SER A 325 8.16 -8.11 -2.29
CA SER A 325 7.18 -7.27 -3.01
C SER A 325 7.64 -6.94 -4.44
N ARG A 326 8.95 -6.70 -4.62
CA ARG A 326 9.58 -6.35 -5.91
C ARG A 326 9.54 -7.51 -6.90
N LEU A 327 9.64 -8.74 -6.42
CA LEU A 327 9.45 -9.93 -7.25
C LEU A 327 8.02 -9.97 -7.82
N LEU A 328 7.01 -9.68 -7.01
CA LEU A 328 5.60 -9.68 -7.42
C LEU A 328 5.28 -8.57 -8.43
N LEU A 329 5.82 -7.35 -8.24
CA LEU A 329 5.67 -6.26 -9.21
C LEU A 329 6.29 -6.61 -10.57
N ARG A 330 7.48 -7.22 -10.58
CA ARG A 330 8.08 -7.73 -11.84
C ARG A 330 7.21 -8.81 -12.47
N ARG A 331 6.61 -9.70 -11.68
CA ARG A 331 5.66 -10.71 -12.18
C ARG A 331 4.43 -10.07 -12.82
N LEU A 332 3.90 -8.99 -12.24
CA LEU A 332 2.82 -8.20 -12.86
C LEU A 332 3.25 -7.63 -14.22
N ALA A 333 4.46 -7.08 -14.34
CA ALA A 333 4.97 -6.58 -15.62
C ALA A 333 5.05 -7.68 -16.70
N HIS A 334 5.52 -8.87 -16.33
CA HIS A 334 5.54 -10.03 -17.23
C HIS A 334 4.11 -10.48 -17.61
N PHE A 335 3.21 -10.50 -16.65
CA PHE A 335 1.82 -10.90 -16.84
C PHE A 335 1.08 -9.94 -17.77
N PHE A 336 1.12 -8.63 -17.49
CA PHE A 336 0.51 -7.61 -18.34
C PHE A 336 1.11 -7.64 -19.73
N HIS A 337 2.43 -7.79 -19.85
CA HIS A 337 3.06 -7.85 -21.17
C HIS A 337 2.56 -9.06 -21.96
N LYS A 338 2.57 -10.25 -21.36
CA LYS A 338 2.06 -11.46 -22.01
C LYS A 338 0.62 -11.29 -22.50
N TRP A 339 -0.22 -10.61 -21.71
CA TRP A 339 -1.64 -10.47 -21.99
C TRP A 339 -1.96 -9.36 -23.00
N LEU A 340 -1.32 -8.20 -22.86
CA LEU A 340 -1.56 -7.03 -23.71
C LEU A 340 -0.88 -7.19 -25.07
N THR A 341 0.38 -7.63 -25.11
CA THR A 341 1.16 -7.67 -26.36
C THR A 341 1.11 -9.02 -27.07
N GLY A 342 0.74 -10.09 -26.35
CA GLY A 342 0.70 -11.45 -26.88
C GLY A 342 -0.53 -11.73 -27.74
N SER A 343 -0.42 -12.73 -28.62
CA SER A 343 -1.51 -13.18 -29.50
C SER A 343 -2.64 -13.94 -28.78
N HIS A 344 -2.61 -14.03 -27.44
CA HIS A 344 -3.49 -14.89 -26.63
C HIS A 344 -4.74 -14.14 -26.16
N ALA A 345 -5.47 -13.54 -27.10
CA ALA A 345 -6.69 -12.76 -26.87
C ALA A 345 -7.90 -13.56 -26.33
N TYR A 346 -7.72 -14.75 -25.74
CA TYR A 346 -8.81 -15.74 -25.62
C TYR A 346 -9.06 -16.35 -24.23
N VAL A 347 -8.31 -16.01 -23.17
CA VAL A 347 -8.67 -16.51 -21.82
C VAL A 347 -9.36 -15.41 -21.01
N SER A 348 -10.69 -15.37 -21.09
CA SER A 348 -11.53 -14.38 -20.42
C SER A 348 -11.23 -14.19 -18.92
N ARG A 349 -10.79 -15.26 -18.23
CA ARG A 349 -10.57 -15.25 -16.77
C ARG A 349 -9.54 -14.24 -16.26
N TYR A 350 -8.63 -13.77 -17.12
CA TYR A 350 -7.58 -12.81 -16.72
C TYR A 350 -7.93 -11.36 -17.04
N ASN A 351 -9.01 -11.12 -17.78
CA ASN A 351 -9.34 -9.77 -18.22
C ASN A 351 -9.54 -8.82 -17.03
N SER A 352 -10.17 -9.30 -15.96
CA SER A 352 -10.38 -8.54 -14.72
C SER A 352 -9.09 -8.14 -13.99
N HIS A 353 -7.99 -8.82 -14.29
CA HIS A 353 -6.68 -8.66 -13.66
C HIS A 353 -5.66 -7.97 -14.57
N VAL A 354 -6.10 -7.38 -15.68
CA VAL A 354 -5.27 -6.50 -16.50
C VAL A 354 -5.93 -5.13 -16.62
N PRO A 355 -5.16 -4.05 -16.84
CA PRO A 355 -5.72 -2.72 -16.93
C PRO A 355 -6.68 -2.61 -18.11
N ASP A 356 -7.83 -1.96 -17.90
CA ASP A 356 -8.77 -1.68 -18.98
C ASP A 356 -8.33 -0.46 -19.77
N LEU A 357 -7.63 -0.72 -20.87
CA LEU A 357 -7.05 0.31 -21.73
C LEU A 357 -8.08 1.03 -22.62
N ALA A 358 -9.36 0.65 -22.56
CA ALA A 358 -10.42 1.45 -23.18
C ALA A 358 -10.72 2.74 -22.38
N HIS A 359 -10.26 2.82 -21.13
CA HIS A 359 -10.47 3.95 -20.24
C HIS A 359 -9.15 4.51 -19.74
N PHE A 360 -9.05 5.84 -19.65
CA PHE A 360 -7.80 6.47 -19.20
C PHE A 360 -7.39 6.09 -17.78
N LYS A 361 -8.34 5.70 -16.92
CA LYS A 361 -8.04 5.13 -15.60
C LYS A 361 -7.18 3.85 -15.70
N GLY A 362 -7.50 2.94 -16.61
CA GLY A 362 -6.68 1.75 -16.84
C GLY A 362 -5.34 2.07 -17.51
N VAL A 363 -5.28 3.11 -18.34
CA VAL A 363 -4.00 3.62 -18.87
C VAL A 363 -3.11 4.13 -17.73
N LEU A 364 -3.67 4.84 -16.74
CA LEU A 364 -2.93 5.26 -15.56
C LEU A 364 -2.46 4.08 -14.70
N ASP A 365 -3.21 2.98 -14.60
CA ASP A 365 -2.73 1.77 -13.90
C ASP A 365 -1.54 1.12 -14.64
N LEU A 366 -1.55 1.12 -15.98
CA LEU A 366 -0.40 0.71 -16.80
C LEU A 366 0.81 1.64 -16.60
N PHE A 367 0.57 2.95 -16.53
CA PHE A 367 1.61 3.94 -16.26
C PHE A 367 2.19 3.76 -14.86
N ALA A 368 1.35 3.54 -13.85
CA ALA A 368 1.77 3.31 -12.47
C ALA A 368 2.70 2.10 -12.36
N LEU A 369 2.31 0.94 -12.94
CA LEU A 369 3.19 -0.24 -12.98
C LEU A 369 4.50 0.05 -13.71
N SER A 370 4.44 0.73 -14.86
CA SER A 370 5.64 1.06 -15.63
C SER A 370 6.58 1.99 -14.84
N THR A 371 6.03 3.01 -14.17
CA THR A 371 6.76 3.91 -13.29
C THR A 371 7.39 3.18 -12.11
N MET A 372 6.65 2.29 -11.41
CA MET A 372 7.21 1.46 -10.34
C MET A 372 8.43 0.67 -10.82
N ILE A 373 8.34 0.04 -11.99
CA ILE A 373 9.41 -0.78 -12.55
C ILE A 373 10.60 0.06 -13.05
N GLU A 374 10.37 1.23 -13.64
CA GLU A 374 11.44 2.18 -13.98
C GLU A 374 12.18 2.63 -12.71
N LEU A 375 11.43 3.05 -11.68
CA LEU A 375 11.94 3.57 -10.41
C LEU A 375 12.42 2.49 -9.42
N MET A 376 12.31 1.21 -9.75
CA MET A 376 12.59 0.13 -8.81
C MET A 376 13.99 0.16 -8.19
N ASN A 377 14.99 0.69 -8.89
CA ASN A 377 16.35 0.87 -8.32
C ASN A 377 16.41 2.09 -7.39
N VAL A 378 15.68 3.16 -7.73
CA VAL A 378 15.60 4.41 -6.95
C VAL A 378 14.83 4.17 -5.66
N LEU A 379 13.73 3.42 -5.71
CA LEU A 379 12.88 3.11 -4.55
C LEU A 379 13.29 1.80 -3.83
N HIS A 380 14.58 1.45 -3.87
CA HIS A 380 15.12 0.30 -3.15
C HIS A 380 16.07 0.75 -2.05
N PRO A 381 15.74 0.57 -0.75
CA PRO A 381 16.58 1.03 0.37
C PRO A 381 18.03 0.51 0.29
N GLY A 382 18.23 -0.72 -0.18
CA GLY A 382 19.56 -1.30 -0.38
C GLY A 382 20.47 -0.49 -1.31
N THR A 383 19.92 0.29 -2.25
CA THR A 383 20.68 1.14 -3.18
C THR A 383 21.54 2.18 -2.45
N TYR A 384 21.10 2.61 -1.26
CA TYR A 384 21.74 3.66 -0.45
C TYR A 384 22.55 3.09 0.71
N ARG A 385 22.30 1.83 1.10
CA ARG A 385 22.96 1.15 2.22
C ARG A 385 24.21 0.34 1.81
N GLY A 386 24.73 0.51 0.60
CA GLY A 386 25.85 -0.27 0.06
C GLY A 386 25.50 -1.72 -0.34
N ASN A 387 24.37 -2.24 0.14
CA ASN A 387 23.81 -3.56 -0.21
C ASN A 387 22.77 -3.43 -1.33
N GLY A 388 23.15 -2.77 -2.43
CA GLY A 388 22.24 -2.57 -3.57
C GLY A 388 21.72 -3.91 -4.13
N LEU A 389 20.76 -3.83 -5.04
CA LEU A 389 20.23 -5.00 -5.75
C LEU A 389 21.37 -5.91 -6.25
N SER A 390 21.23 -7.22 -6.07
CA SER A 390 22.16 -8.21 -6.60
C SER A 390 22.23 -8.13 -8.12
N CYS A 391 23.32 -8.63 -8.73
CA CYS A 391 23.46 -8.63 -10.19
C CYS A 391 22.28 -9.33 -10.90
N LEU A 392 21.78 -10.40 -10.29
CA LEU A 392 20.63 -11.16 -10.78
C LEU A 392 19.33 -10.35 -10.70
N GLU A 393 19.06 -9.74 -9.54
CA GLU A 393 17.87 -8.89 -9.40
C GLU A 393 17.92 -7.71 -10.36
N ARG A 394 19.09 -7.11 -10.58
CA ARG A 394 19.26 -6.02 -11.56
C ARG A 394 18.93 -6.48 -12.98
N ASP A 395 19.38 -7.67 -13.38
CA ASP A 395 19.10 -8.24 -14.70
C ASP A 395 17.59 -8.47 -14.88
N GLU A 396 16.95 -9.11 -13.90
CA GLU A 396 15.51 -9.32 -13.88
C GLU A 396 14.72 -8.00 -13.87
N CYS A 397 15.19 -6.97 -13.16
CA CYS A 397 14.62 -5.62 -13.20
C CYS A 397 14.76 -4.99 -14.59
N ALA A 398 15.91 -5.17 -15.25
CA ALA A 398 16.13 -4.66 -16.60
C ALA A 398 15.21 -5.34 -17.62
N VAL A 399 14.99 -6.65 -17.48
CA VAL A 399 14.02 -7.40 -18.31
C VAL A 399 12.61 -6.88 -18.07
N ALA A 400 12.18 -6.70 -16.81
CA ALA A 400 10.86 -6.17 -16.49
C ALA A 400 10.66 -4.75 -17.06
N ARG A 401 11.67 -3.86 -16.97
CA ARG A 401 11.64 -2.54 -17.62
C ARG A 401 11.45 -2.64 -19.13
N GLY A 402 12.16 -3.56 -19.78
CA GLY A 402 11.96 -3.86 -21.20
C GLY A 402 10.52 -4.23 -21.52
N LYS A 403 9.89 -5.07 -20.68
CA LYS A 403 8.47 -5.45 -20.84
C LYS A 403 7.52 -4.27 -20.67
N CYS A 404 7.74 -3.39 -19.69
CA CYS A 404 6.95 -2.18 -19.52
C CYS A 404 7.04 -1.24 -20.74
N ARG A 405 8.26 -1.03 -21.26
CA ARG A 405 8.48 -0.22 -22.47
C ARG A 405 7.82 -0.81 -23.71
N ASP A 406 7.92 -2.13 -23.89
CA ASP A 406 7.26 -2.84 -24.98
C ASP A 406 5.73 -2.70 -24.88
N MET A 407 5.15 -2.78 -23.67
CA MET A 407 3.72 -2.56 -23.44
C MET A 407 3.27 -1.13 -23.78
N LEU A 408 4.03 -0.13 -23.31
CA LEU A 408 3.75 1.27 -23.61
C LEU A 408 3.81 1.53 -25.11
N GLN A 409 4.84 1.04 -25.79
CA GLN A 409 4.93 1.13 -27.24
C GLN A 409 3.76 0.43 -27.94
N TRP A 410 3.41 -0.78 -27.50
CA TRP A 410 2.26 -1.51 -28.03
C TRP A 410 0.97 -0.71 -27.88
N PHE A 411 0.74 -0.08 -26.72
CA PHE A 411 -0.43 0.75 -26.46
C PHE A 411 -0.48 1.96 -27.39
N PHE A 412 0.59 2.76 -27.46
CA PHE A 412 0.62 3.97 -28.29
C PHE A 412 0.59 3.69 -29.81
N THR A 413 0.85 2.46 -30.25
CA THR A 413 0.65 2.05 -31.66
C THR A 413 -0.78 1.62 -32.00
N ARG A 414 -1.66 1.52 -30.99
CA ARG A 414 -3.01 0.95 -31.11
C ARG A 414 -4.11 1.83 -30.56
N TYR A 415 -3.77 2.83 -29.75
CA TYR A 415 -4.74 3.72 -29.12
C TYR A 415 -4.30 5.15 -29.32
N ASP A 416 -5.24 5.99 -29.74
CA ASP A 416 -5.13 7.44 -29.73
C ASP A 416 -5.64 7.97 -28.38
N LEU A 417 -5.00 9.04 -27.90
CA LEU A 417 -5.44 9.80 -26.73
C LEU A 417 -5.94 11.16 -27.19
N PHE A 418 -7.13 11.54 -26.75
CA PHE A 418 -7.72 12.85 -27.03
C PHE A 418 -7.94 13.61 -25.74
N GLU A 419 -7.51 14.87 -25.64
CA GLU A 419 -7.82 15.71 -24.48
C GLU A 419 -9.34 15.91 -24.38
N ALA A 420 -9.93 15.65 -23.22
CA ALA A 420 -11.38 15.63 -23.10
C ALA A 420 -12.06 17.00 -23.24
N GLY A 421 -11.31 18.10 -23.06
CA GLY A 421 -11.84 19.45 -23.15
C GLY A 421 -12.08 19.93 -24.59
N ASP A 422 -11.15 19.67 -25.50
CA ASP A 422 -11.19 20.17 -26.88
C ASP A 422 -11.12 19.07 -27.94
N ASN A 423 -11.03 17.81 -27.51
CA ASN A 423 -10.92 16.63 -28.36
C ASN A 423 -9.69 16.68 -29.30
N SER A 424 -8.63 17.38 -28.89
CA SER A 424 -7.36 17.41 -29.62
C SER A 424 -6.58 16.12 -29.41
N LEU A 425 -5.99 15.60 -30.49
CA LEU A 425 -5.11 14.43 -30.42
C LEU A 425 -3.82 14.80 -29.69
N VAL A 426 -3.46 14.04 -28.66
CA VAL A 426 -2.22 14.24 -27.90
C VAL A 426 -1.20 13.15 -28.17
N ASP A 427 0.08 13.51 -28.08
CA ASP A 427 1.17 12.54 -28.19
C ASP A 427 1.25 11.70 -26.90
N GLY A 428 0.68 10.49 -26.95
CA GLY A 428 0.61 9.59 -25.79
C GLY A 428 1.95 9.32 -25.09
N PRO A 429 3.06 9.04 -25.81
CA PRO A 429 4.38 8.93 -25.21
C PRO A 429 4.78 10.14 -24.36
N THR A 430 4.46 11.36 -24.81
CA THR A 430 4.71 12.59 -24.02
C THR A 430 3.93 12.57 -22.70
N ILE A 431 2.69 12.08 -22.69
CA ILE A 431 1.87 11.95 -21.46
C ILE A 431 2.51 10.98 -20.46
N TYR A 432 3.04 9.83 -20.91
CA TYR A 432 3.74 8.90 -20.02
C TYR A 432 5.01 9.52 -19.41
N TRP A 433 5.81 10.21 -20.23
CA TRP A 433 7.02 10.87 -19.72
C TRP A 433 6.69 11.98 -18.72
N GLU A 434 5.61 12.71 -18.94
CA GLU A 434 5.11 13.68 -17.96
C GLU A 434 4.67 13.00 -16.66
N TYR A 435 3.96 11.87 -16.75
CA TYR A 435 3.55 11.08 -15.59
C TYR A 435 4.77 10.64 -14.78
N LEU A 436 5.77 10.01 -15.41
CA LEU A 436 7.00 9.58 -14.74
C LEU A 436 7.79 10.76 -14.17
N ALA A 437 7.92 11.86 -14.92
CA ALA A 437 8.64 13.05 -14.46
C ALA A 437 7.97 13.71 -13.24
N ARG A 438 6.62 13.69 -13.17
CA ARG A 438 5.88 14.18 -11.99
C ARG A 438 6.26 13.38 -10.75
N HIS A 439 6.22 12.05 -10.81
CA HIS A 439 6.62 11.19 -9.69
C HIS A 439 8.05 11.46 -9.26
N VAL A 440 9.01 11.50 -10.20
CA VAL A 440 10.42 11.78 -9.86
C VAL A 440 10.57 13.15 -9.20
N LYS A 441 9.90 14.19 -9.72
CA LYS A 441 10.01 15.54 -9.17
C LYS A 441 9.36 15.66 -7.80
N ALA A 442 8.22 15.01 -7.60
CA ALA A 442 7.55 14.93 -6.30
C ALA A 442 8.41 14.17 -5.28
N LEU A 443 9.05 13.06 -5.66
CA LEU A 443 9.99 12.33 -4.80
C LEU A 443 11.19 13.19 -4.37
N LEU A 444 11.71 14.03 -5.26
CA LEU A 444 12.80 14.96 -4.90
C LEU A 444 12.34 16.02 -3.89
N LEU A 445 11.14 16.58 -4.07
CA LEU A 445 10.54 17.51 -3.11
C LEU A 445 10.24 16.80 -1.78
N TYR A 446 9.78 15.56 -1.82
CA TYR A 446 9.53 14.75 -0.64
C TYR A 446 10.82 14.49 0.13
N ALA A 447 11.91 14.13 -0.56
CA ALA A 447 13.22 13.95 0.06
C ALA A 447 13.70 15.23 0.76
N GLU A 448 13.48 16.40 0.15
CA GLU A 448 13.80 17.71 0.75
C GLU A 448 12.92 18.00 1.98
N GLY A 449 11.61 17.80 1.88
CA GLY A 449 10.66 18.00 2.97
C GLY A 449 10.97 17.11 4.18
N ALA A 450 11.24 15.82 3.93
CA ALA A 450 11.63 14.88 4.98
C ALA A 450 12.96 15.30 5.66
N GLN A 451 13.95 15.74 4.87
CA GLN A 451 15.22 16.23 5.41
C GLN A 451 15.04 17.49 6.28
N ASN A 452 14.15 18.39 5.88
CA ASN A 452 13.84 19.61 6.63
C ASN A 452 13.15 19.27 7.95
N GLN A 453 12.16 18.37 7.94
CA GLN A 453 11.48 17.91 9.15
C GLN A 453 12.49 17.32 10.16
N GLN A 454 13.41 16.47 9.68
CA GLN A 454 14.45 15.90 10.53
C GLN A 454 15.36 16.96 11.17
N ASN A 455 15.69 18.04 10.45
CA ASN A 455 16.51 19.12 11.00
C ASN A 455 15.75 19.88 12.10
N ILE A 456 14.45 20.14 11.89
CA ILE A 456 13.58 20.78 12.89
C ILE A 456 13.51 19.92 14.16
N ASP A 457 13.27 18.61 14.01
CA ASP A 457 13.18 17.67 15.13
C ASP A 457 14.50 17.59 15.93
N ARG A 458 15.65 17.80 15.27
CA ARG A 458 16.97 17.83 15.94
C ARG A 458 17.20 19.14 16.69
N ASP A 459 16.91 20.29 16.07
CA ASP A 459 17.11 21.60 16.68
C ASP A 459 16.20 21.82 17.90
N GLN A 460 14.99 21.24 17.91
CA GLN A 460 14.11 21.26 19.08
C GLN A 460 14.65 20.42 20.25
N LYS A 461 15.29 19.28 19.97
CA LYS A 461 15.88 18.40 21.00
C LYS A 461 17.11 18.98 21.69
N ASP A 462 17.84 19.90 21.06
CA ASP A 462 18.99 20.56 21.67
C ASP A 462 18.58 21.71 22.63
N ILE A 463 17.28 22.06 22.69
CA ILE A 463 16.75 23.19 23.49
C ILE A 463 15.93 22.72 24.69
N GLU A 464 15.27 21.57 24.62
CA GLU A 464 14.47 20.99 25.71
C GLU A 464 15.08 19.64 26.13
N ASP A 465 15.46 19.52 27.42
CA ASP A 465 15.90 18.26 28.02
C ASP A 465 14.87 17.15 27.75
N GLY A 466 15.20 16.29 26.78
CA GLY A 466 14.71 14.92 26.61
C GLY A 466 13.20 14.71 26.62
N GLU A 467 12.51 14.98 25.50
CA GLU A 467 11.27 14.27 25.17
C GLU A 467 10.97 14.29 23.65
N ASN A 468 10.52 13.14 23.14
CA ASN A 468 9.81 12.88 21.88
C ASN A 468 10.42 13.30 20.53
N THR A 469 10.81 12.29 19.74
CA THR A 469 10.18 11.97 18.44
C THR A 469 10.99 10.88 17.74
N THR A 470 10.25 9.97 17.10
CA THR A 470 10.66 8.96 16.15
C THR A 470 11.65 9.52 15.12
N THR A 471 12.94 9.25 15.32
CA THR A 471 13.99 9.74 14.42
C THR A 471 13.74 9.20 13.01
N LEU A 472 13.34 10.08 12.09
CA LEU A 472 13.38 9.87 10.65
C LEU A 472 14.75 9.30 10.27
N ASN A 473 14.86 7.99 10.06
CA ASN A 473 16.10 7.36 9.63
C ASN A 473 16.29 7.60 8.12
N LEU A 474 16.45 8.88 7.76
CA LEU A 474 16.69 9.39 6.41
C LEU A 474 18.12 9.11 5.94
N GLN A 475 18.73 8.02 6.39
CA GLN A 475 19.95 7.45 5.79
C GLN A 475 19.83 7.26 4.26
N GLN A 476 18.62 7.37 3.70
CA GLN A 476 18.30 7.21 2.29
C GLN A 476 18.34 8.53 1.48
N VAL A 477 18.37 9.72 2.12
CA VAL A 477 18.38 11.01 1.41
C VAL A 477 19.75 11.35 0.80
N PRO A 478 20.90 11.13 1.48
CA PRO A 478 22.21 11.40 0.89
C PRO A 478 22.44 10.58 -0.38
N GLY A 479 22.50 11.25 -1.53
CA GLY A 479 22.70 10.61 -2.83
C GLY A 479 21.41 10.16 -3.55
N PHE A 480 20.22 10.46 -3.01
CA PHE A 480 18.94 10.21 -3.70
C PHE A 480 18.87 10.92 -5.06
N GLN A 481 19.09 12.24 -5.07
CA GLN A 481 19.20 13.04 -6.30
C GLN A 481 20.24 12.43 -7.26
N GLY A 482 21.41 12.06 -6.75
CA GLY A 482 22.47 11.46 -7.57
C GLY A 482 22.07 10.12 -8.19
N GLN A 483 21.18 9.33 -7.56
CA GLN A 483 20.63 8.14 -8.21
C GLN A 483 19.57 8.44 -9.25
N VAL A 484 18.71 9.42 -8.98
CA VAL A 484 17.74 9.92 -9.97
C VAL A 484 18.49 10.38 -11.22
N ASP A 485 19.52 11.22 -11.05
CA ASP A 485 20.33 11.73 -12.14
C ASP A 485 20.96 10.59 -12.94
N ARG A 486 21.56 9.59 -12.28
CA ARG A 486 22.14 8.41 -12.96
C ARG A 486 21.11 7.57 -13.70
N CYS A 487 19.90 7.42 -13.16
CA CYS A 487 18.86 6.62 -13.79
C CYS A 487 18.30 7.29 -15.06
N PHE A 488 18.28 8.63 -15.10
CA PHE A 488 17.65 9.38 -16.18
C PHE A 488 18.63 10.21 -17.03
N GLU A 489 19.93 10.06 -16.81
CA GLU A 489 20.97 10.70 -17.62
C GLU A 489 20.82 10.30 -19.09
N GLY A 490 20.84 11.30 -19.98
CA GLY A 490 20.68 11.11 -21.42
C GLY A 490 19.28 10.72 -21.92
N VAL A 491 18.28 10.56 -21.05
CA VAL A 491 16.89 10.26 -21.45
C VAL A 491 16.15 11.55 -21.84
N LYS A 492 16.38 12.01 -23.08
CA LYS A 492 15.86 13.31 -23.57
C LYS A 492 14.35 13.54 -23.38
N PRO A 493 13.46 12.57 -23.67
CA PRO A 493 12.02 12.77 -23.48
C PRO A 493 11.65 13.00 -22.00
N PHE A 494 12.29 12.25 -21.10
CA PHE A 494 12.14 12.44 -19.65
C PHE A 494 12.63 13.82 -19.21
N GLN A 495 13.84 14.22 -19.60
CA GLN A 495 14.41 15.54 -19.24
C GLN A 495 13.51 16.68 -19.69
N LYS A 496 13.03 16.62 -20.95
CA LYS A 496 12.08 17.60 -21.47
C LYS A 496 10.81 17.68 -20.62
N ALA A 497 10.24 16.54 -20.24
CA ALA A 497 9.06 16.50 -19.37
C ALA A 497 9.37 17.06 -17.97
N PHE A 498 10.47 16.62 -17.35
CA PHE A 498 10.92 17.04 -16.03
C PHE A 498 11.18 18.55 -15.92
N ASP A 499 11.83 19.13 -16.93
CA ASP A 499 12.12 20.57 -17.00
C ASP A 499 10.84 21.39 -17.26
N SER A 500 9.85 20.81 -17.96
CA SER A 500 8.59 21.49 -18.26
C SER A 500 7.64 21.61 -17.06
N LEU A 501 7.79 20.73 -16.06
CA LEU A 501 7.00 20.77 -14.83
C LEU A 501 7.43 21.97 -13.98
N LYS A 502 6.51 22.88 -13.65
CA LYS A 502 6.81 24.06 -12.80
C LYS A 502 6.80 23.68 -11.31
N GLN A 503 7.75 24.22 -10.54
CA GLN A 503 8.08 23.76 -9.17
C GLN A 503 6.96 23.89 -8.10
N ALA A 504 6.12 24.95 -8.09
CA ALA A 504 5.39 25.29 -6.87
C ALA A 504 3.96 24.73 -6.75
N ASP A 505 3.10 24.83 -7.77
CA ASP A 505 1.65 24.63 -7.56
C ASP A 505 1.07 23.31 -8.11
N THR A 506 1.89 22.44 -8.72
CA THR A 506 1.38 21.25 -9.46
C THR A 506 2.05 19.92 -9.11
N ILE A 507 3.00 19.90 -8.18
CA ILE A 507 3.85 18.73 -7.87
C ILE A 507 3.76 18.29 -6.41
N GLY A 508 3.00 19.00 -5.56
CA GLY A 508 2.72 18.56 -4.18
C GLY A 508 1.92 17.25 -4.09
N SER A 509 1.48 16.69 -5.21
CA SER A 509 0.79 15.40 -5.26
C SER A 509 1.43 14.47 -6.29
N LEU A 510 1.53 13.19 -5.91
CA LEU A 510 1.93 12.07 -6.76
C LEU A 510 0.81 11.69 -7.75
N ALA A 511 -0.42 12.16 -7.53
CA ALA A 511 -1.55 11.83 -8.39
C ALA A 511 -1.53 12.57 -9.73
N TRP A 512 -2.07 11.91 -10.77
CA TRP A 512 -2.32 12.59 -12.04
C TRP A 512 -3.37 13.70 -11.87
N PRO A 513 -3.15 14.92 -12.42
CA PRO A 513 -4.03 16.06 -12.21
C PRO A 513 -5.50 15.79 -12.56
N ARG A 514 -6.41 16.16 -11.67
CA ARG A 514 -7.86 15.93 -11.86
C ARG A 514 -8.45 16.65 -13.07
N ASN A 515 -7.90 17.82 -13.41
CA ASN A 515 -8.34 18.63 -14.55
C ASN A 515 -7.77 18.14 -15.89
N ARG A 516 -6.99 17.05 -15.92
CA ARG A 516 -6.44 16.47 -17.15
C ARG A 516 -6.94 15.05 -17.32
N TYR A 517 -7.78 14.88 -18.32
CA TYR A 517 -8.41 13.60 -18.62
C TYR A 517 -8.42 13.38 -20.13
N TYR A 518 -8.14 12.15 -20.54
CA TYR A 518 -8.08 11.80 -21.95
C TYR A 518 -9.15 10.77 -22.31
N VAL A 519 -9.74 10.94 -23.48
CA VAL A 519 -10.55 9.91 -24.12
C VAL A 519 -9.59 8.97 -24.85
N VAL A 520 -9.73 7.66 -24.60
CA VAL A 520 -8.90 6.64 -25.22
C VAL A 520 -9.67 5.99 -26.36
N CYS A 521 -9.12 6.04 -27.57
CA CYS A 521 -9.79 5.55 -28.77
C CYS A 521 -8.93 4.48 -29.46
N PRO A 522 -9.43 3.26 -29.69
CA PRO A 522 -8.72 2.28 -30.51
C PRO A 522 -8.50 2.81 -31.93
N MET A 523 -7.30 2.64 -32.47
CA MET A 523 -6.96 3.01 -33.84
C MET A 523 -7.57 2.01 -34.83
N ASN A 524 -8.20 2.51 -35.89
CA ASN A 524 -8.76 1.67 -36.98
C ASN A 524 -7.69 0.87 -37.73
N LYS A 525 -6.44 1.35 -37.75
CA LYS A 525 -5.27 0.64 -38.28
C LYS A 525 -4.07 0.93 -37.37
N PRO A 526 -3.38 -0.09 -36.84
CA PRO A 526 -2.16 0.13 -36.06
C PRO A 526 -1.15 0.92 -36.90
N THR A 527 -0.64 2.02 -36.37
CA THR A 527 0.30 2.87 -37.10
C THR A 527 1.72 2.29 -37.01
N ALA A 528 2.38 2.12 -38.15
CA ALA A 528 3.81 1.78 -38.19
C ALA A 528 4.72 2.96 -37.74
N ALA A 529 4.14 4.15 -37.61
CA ALA A 529 4.82 5.43 -37.45
C ALA A 529 5.50 5.63 -36.09
N TYR A 530 5.05 4.95 -35.02
CA TYR A 530 5.71 5.05 -33.71
C TYR A 530 7.06 4.30 -33.62
N ARG A 531 7.56 3.71 -34.72
CA ARG A 531 8.94 3.19 -34.77
C ARG A 531 10.02 4.30 -34.69
N THR A 532 9.67 5.57 -34.93
CA THR A 532 10.62 6.69 -34.98
C THR A 532 10.48 7.71 -33.85
N CYS A 533 9.36 7.73 -33.11
CA CYS A 533 9.24 8.54 -31.89
C CYS A 533 10.08 7.90 -30.79
N GLY A 534 11.35 8.32 -30.73
CA GLY A 534 12.34 8.00 -29.71
C GLY A 534 12.27 6.56 -29.22
N LYS A 535 13.12 5.67 -29.76
CA LYS A 535 13.47 4.41 -29.09
C LYS A 535 13.44 4.70 -27.59
N LEU A 536 12.56 4.06 -26.83
CA LEU A 536 12.67 4.01 -25.36
C LEU A 536 14.04 3.38 -25.13
N LEU A 537 15.09 4.21 -25.18
CA LEU A 537 16.46 3.77 -25.40
C LEU A 537 16.77 2.81 -24.27
N PRO A 538 17.37 1.64 -24.55
CA PRO A 538 17.75 0.76 -23.47
C PRO A 538 18.64 1.58 -22.53
N LEU A 539 18.23 1.72 -21.28
CA LEU A 539 19.06 2.27 -20.21
C LEU A 539 20.15 1.22 -19.94
N THR A 540 21.09 1.05 -20.88
CA THR A 540 22.24 0.16 -20.72
C THR A 540 23.27 0.74 -19.75
N ARG A 541 23.09 1.97 -19.26
CA ARG A 541 24.03 2.69 -18.40
C ARG A 541 23.75 2.64 -16.89
N CYS A 542 22.69 1.95 -16.43
CA CYS A 542 22.48 1.74 -14.99
C CYS A 542 23.34 0.60 -14.39
N VAL A 543 24.47 0.24 -15.03
CA VAL A 543 25.48 -0.68 -14.49
C VAL A 543 26.71 0.15 -14.12
N PRO A 544 26.83 0.65 -12.87
CA PRO A 544 28.15 1.04 -12.39
C PRO A 544 28.99 -0.23 -12.24
N SER A 545 30.12 -0.29 -12.94
CA SER A 545 31.21 -1.19 -12.55
C SER A 545 31.61 -0.85 -11.10
N LEU A 546 31.60 -1.85 -10.22
CA LEU A 546 31.99 -1.75 -8.80
C LEU A 546 33.47 -1.38 -8.56
N THR A 547 34.18 -0.79 -9.52
CA THR A 547 35.64 -0.65 -9.50
C THR A 547 36.16 0.72 -9.08
N SER A 548 35.37 1.59 -8.44
CA SER A 548 35.92 2.83 -7.87
C SER A 548 35.10 3.37 -6.70
N PHE A 549 35.32 2.82 -5.50
CA PHE A 549 35.26 3.61 -4.29
C PHE A 549 36.70 3.93 -3.85
N PRO A 550 37.07 5.21 -3.63
CA PRO A 550 38.32 5.52 -2.96
C PRO A 550 38.18 5.16 -1.49
N GLY A 551 39.11 4.37 -0.97
CA GLY A 551 39.09 3.88 0.40
C GLY A 551 39.10 5.02 1.43
N ARG A 552 38.37 4.78 2.51
CA ARG A 552 38.73 5.19 3.87
C ARG A 552 38.42 4.04 4.81
#